data_AF-A0A2S5X935-F1
#
_entry.id   AF-A0A2S5X935-F1
#
_cell.length_a   1.000
_cell.length_b   1.000
_cell.length_c   1.000
_cell.angle_alpha   90.00
_cell.angle_beta   90.00
_cell.angle_gamma   90.00
#
_symmetry.space_group_name_H-M   'P 1'
#
loop_
_entity.id
_entity.type
_entity.pdbx_description
1 polymer ?
#
loop_
_entity_poly.entity_id
_entity_poly.type
_entity_poly.pdbx_seq_one_letter_code
_entity_poly.pdbx_strand_id
1 'polypeptide(L)'
;MAAASQQPACPTCIKAGVLGPVTSQAIVLGNKGSLLFAGAFGLDSRTCNLNLFQPLYTSLVTSATLTMSNGATYTGSGLGTGTGTFGQLGALPGSFLFTNVSFPNGTYLANSNPVRPTKITITVNVVLIGLPSLISITCPQTLTWNLNTFGIGTVIFGAGTINYSGSATPAP
;
A
#
# COMPACT_ATOMS: atom_id res chain seq x y z
N MET A 1 12.90 -40.76 -16.60
CA MET A 1 11.67 -39.98 -16.41
C MET A 1 12.01 -38.85 -15.44
N ALA A 2 12.19 -37.62 -15.93
CA ALA A 2 12.40 -36.47 -15.05
C ALA A 2 11.03 -36.06 -14.50
N ALA A 3 10.80 -36.27 -13.21
CA ALA A 3 9.64 -35.69 -12.55
C ALA A 3 9.79 -34.17 -12.64
N ALA A 4 8.97 -33.52 -13.47
CA ALA A 4 8.82 -32.08 -13.43
C ALA A 4 8.36 -31.75 -12.01
N SER A 5 9.26 -31.26 -11.16
CA SER A 5 8.91 -30.75 -9.85
C SER A 5 7.92 -29.63 -10.11
N GLN A 6 6.62 -29.89 -9.90
CA GLN A 6 5.59 -28.88 -10.05
C GLN A 6 5.98 -27.75 -9.10
N GLN A 7 6.36 -26.61 -9.68
CA GLN A 7 6.66 -25.43 -8.90
C GLN A 7 5.44 -25.13 -8.03
N PRO A 8 5.59 -25.03 -6.69
CA PRO A 8 4.47 -24.72 -5.82
C PRO A 8 3.68 -23.50 -6.32
N ALA A 9 2.36 -23.64 -6.38
CA ALA A 9 1.49 -22.54 -6.78
C ALA A 9 1.56 -21.39 -5.76
N CYS A 10 1.38 -20.16 -6.24
CA CYS A 10 1.39 -18.99 -5.36
C CYS A 10 0.30 -19.08 -4.29
N PRO A 11 0.59 -18.70 -3.03
CA PRO A 11 -0.41 -18.75 -1.97
C PRO A 11 -1.57 -17.79 -2.26
N THR A 12 -2.79 -18.31 -2.34
CA THR A 12 -4.02 -17.53 -2.54
C THR A 12 -4.57 -16.92 -1.25
N CYS A 13 -3.96 -17.26 -0.12
CA CYS A 13 -4.32 -16.81 1.22
C CYS A 13 -3.81 -15.40 1.56
N ILE A 14 -2.89 -14.85 0.76
CA ILE A 14 -2.31 -13.52 0.98
C ILE A 14 -3.37 -12.47 0.63
N LYS A 15 -3.61 -11.54 1.55
CA LYS A 15 -4.57 -10.46 1.35
C LYS A 15 -4.11 -9.14 1.97
N ALA A 16 -4.82 -8.07 1.65
CA ALA A 16 -4.57 -6.76 2.21
C ALA A 16 -4.86 -6.79 3.72
N GLY A 17 -3.93 -6.28 4.52
CA GLY A 17 -4.04 -6.13 5.96
C GLY A 17 -3.85 -4.67 6.39
N VAL A 18 -4.31 -4.33 7.59
CA VAL A 18 -4.25 -2.96 8.12
C VAL A 18 -3.57 -3.00 9.48
N LEU A 19 -2.49 -2.24 9.61
CA LEU A 19 -1.64 -2.24 10.81
C LEU A 19 -2.00 -1.14 11.82
N GLY A 20 -2.80 -0.17 11.41
CA GLY A 20 -3.13 0.97 12.26
C GLY A 20 -3.83 2.09 11.49
N PRO A 21 -3.95 3.27 12.10
CA PRO A 21 -4.52 4.44 11.44
C PRO A 21 -3.65 4.86 10.24
N VAL A 22 -4.30 5.37 9.20
CA VAL A 22 -3.63 5.95 8.05
C VAL A 22 -3.31 7.40 8.38
N THR A 23 -2.04 7.78 8.24
CA THR A 23 -1.62 9.17 8.26
C THR A 23 -0.86 9.51 6.99
N SER A 24 -1.10 10.70 6.47
CA SER A 24 -0.35 11.23 5.34
C SER A 24 -0.27 12.74 5.38
N GLN A 25 0.76 13.29 4.76
CA GLN A 25 0.96 14.73 4.67
C GLN A 25 1.16 15.15 3.22
N ALA A 26 0.44 16.20 2.81
CA ALA A 26 0.65 16.89 1.56
C ALA A 26 1.34 18.24 1.78
N ILE A 27 2.34 18.51 0.94
CA ILE A 27 2.91 19.85 0.75
C ILE A 27 2.51 20.31 -0.65
N VAL A 28 1.90 21.49 -0.75
CA VAL A 28 1.28 22.01 -1.98
C VAL A 28 2.00 23.29 -2.41
N LEU A 29 2.31 23.40 -3.71
CA LEU A 29 2.82 24.58 -4.38
C LEU A 29 2.25 24.65 -5.81
N GLY A 30 1.71 25.80 -6.21
CA GLY A 30 1.06 25.96 -7.52
C GLY A 30 -0.13 25.03 -7.73
N ASN A 31 -0.92 24.76 -6.67
CA ASN A 31 -2.05 23.81 -6.68
C ASN A 31 -1.69 22.36 -7.01
N LYS A 32 -0.39 22.04 -7.02
CA LYS A 32 0.15 20.68 -7.14
C LYS A 32 0.92 20.34 -5.88
N GLY A 33 0.85 19.10 -5.43
CA GLY A 33 1.48 18.70 -4.19
C GLY A 33 2.07 17.31 -4.20
N SER A 34 2.90 17.10 -3.19
CA SER A 34 3.52 15.82 -2.85
C SER A 34 2.83 15.30 -1.61
N LEU A 35 2.18 14.14 -1.72
CA LEU A 35 1.46 13.45 -0.65
C LEU A 35 2.23 12.19 -0.25
N LEU A 36 2.66 12.13 1.00
CA LEU A 36 3.41 11.00 1.55
C LEU A 36 2.56 10.22 2.55
N PHE A 37 2.44 8.90 2.38
CA PHE A 37 1.84 8.02 3.37
C PHE A 37 2.91 7.40 4.26
N ALA A 38 2.69 7.46 5.58
CA ALA A 38 3.49 6.77 6.56
C ALA A 38 2.67 5.60 7.16
N GLY A 39 3.23 4.39 7.05
CA GLY A 39 2.89 3.19 7.83
C GLY A 39 1.42 2.97 8.19
N ALA A 40 0.71 2.18 7.38
CA ALA A 40 -0.62 1.65 7.71
C ALA A 40 -0.98 0.38 6.92
N PHE A 41 -0.34 0.18 5.77
CA PHE A 41 -0.61 -0.90 4.84
C PHE A 41 0.21 -2.13 5.19
N GLY A 42 -0.48 -3.25 5.38
CA GLY A 42 0.13 -4.52 5.71
C GLY A 42 -0.28 -5.63 4.76
N LEU A 43 0.49 -6.70 4.79
CA LEU A 43 0.20 -7.95 4.10
C LEU A 43 -0.27 -8.95 5.16
N ASP A 44 -1.52 -9.40 5.05
CA ASP A 44 -2.09 -10.41 5.94
C ASP A 44 -1.86 -11.81 5.35
N SER A 45 -1.09 -12.61 6.07
CA SER A 45 -0.73 -13.97 5.70
C SER A 45 -1.08 -14.98 6.79
N ARG A 46 -1.90 -14.60 7.77
CA ARG A 46 -2.24 -15.41 8.95
C ARG A 46 -2.95 -16.72 8.59
N THR A 47 -3.67 -16.73 7.48
CA THR A 47 -4.42 -17.90 7.00
C THR A 47 -3.63 -18.76 6.02
N CYS A 48 -2.35 -18.48 5.80
CA CYS A 48 -1.52 -19.24 4.88
C CYS A 48 -1.02 -20.55 5.48
N ASN A 49 -1.11 -21.62 4.70
CA ASN A 49 -0.57 -22.92 5.08
C ASN A 49 0.96 -22.90 4.97
N LEU A 50 1.63 -23.05 6.12
CA LEU A 50 3.08 -23.00 6.26
C LEU A 50 3.80 -24.27 5.81
N ASN A 51 3.07 -25.36 5.53
CA ASN A 51 3.69 -26.66 5.29
C ASN A 51 4.35 -26.80 3.91
N LEU A 52 4.12 -25.84 3.00
CA LEU A 52 4.61 -25.88 1.62
C LEU A 52 5.76 -24.90 1.34
N PHE A 53 6.01 -23.96 2.26
CA PHE A 53 6.97 -22.88 2.08
C PHE A 53 7.77 -22.66 3.37
N GLN A 54 8.99 -22.13 3.24
CA GLN A 54 9.67 -21.58 4.41
C GLN A 54 8.82 -20.46 5.05
N PRO A 55 8.87 -20.30 6.39
CA PRO A 55 8.04 -19.32 7.08
C PRO A 55 8.40 -17.88 6.73
N LEU A 56 9.64 -17.61 6.29
CA LEU A 56 10.10 -16.29 5.88
C LEU A 56 9.79 -16.04 4.40
N TYR A 57 9.28 -14.86 4.09
CA TYR A 57 9.12 -14.36 2.73
C TYR A 57 9.76 -12.98 2.57
N THR A 58 10.12 -12.63 1.34
CA THR A 58 10.54 -11.27 0.97
C THR A 58 9.42 -10.59 0.21
N SER A 59 9.03 -9.38 0.62
CA SER A 59 8.08 -8.53 -0.11
C SER A 59 8.85 -7.43 -0.86
N LEU A 60 8.69 -7.38 -2.17
CA LEU A 60 9.21 -6.33 -3.04
C LEU A 60 8.03 -5.54 -3.59
N VAL A 61 7.85 -4.30 -3.14
CA VAL A 61 6.79 -3.46 -3.70
C VAL A 61 7.22 -2.95 -5.07
N THR A 62 6.38 -3.14 -6.09
CA THR A 62 6.69 -2.80 -7.48
C THR A 62 5.88 -1.64 -8.03
N SER A 63 4.69 -1.38 -7.47
CA SER A 63 3.91 -0.19 -7.79
C SER A 63 2.97 0.18 -6.65
N ALA A 64 2.63 1.46 -6.58
CA ALA A 64 1.55 1.97 -5.74
C ALA A 64 0.71 2.94 -6.57
N THR A 65 -0.61 2.85 -6.46
CA THR A 65 -1.57 3.74 -7.13
C THR A 65 -2.52 4.30 -6.09
N LEU A 66 -2.62 5.63 -6.03
CA LEU A 66 -3.55 6.35 -5.19
C LEU A 66 -4.73 6.83 -6.02
N THR A 67 -5.94 6.73 -5.50
CA THR A 67 -7.15 7.37 -6.03
C THR A 67 -7.65 8.41 -5.03
N MET A 68 -7.97 9.59 -5.54
CA MET A 68 -8.53 10.71 -4.78
C MET A 68 -10.05 10.77 -4.93
N SER A 69 -10.72 11.52 -4.06
CA SER A 69 -12.18 11.69 -4.03
C SER A 69 -12.77 12.35 -5.28
N ASN A 70 -11.95 13.03 -6.08
CA ASN A 70 -12.32 13.59 -7.38
C ASN A 70 -12.15 12.59 -8.54
N GLY A 71 -11.82 11.33 -8.25
CA GLY A 71 -11.61 10.28 -9.25
C GLY A 71 -10.21 10.27 -9.89
N ALA A 72 -9.37 11.26 -9.64
CA ALA A 72 -8.01 11.30 -10.18
C ALA A 72 -7.14 10.20 -9.55
N THR A 73 -6.31 9.58 -10.38
CA THR A 73 -5.35 8.55 -9.97
C THR A 73 -3.91 9.01 -10.13
N TYR A 74 -3.05 8.56 -9.23
CA TYR A 74 -1.64 8.93 -9.17
C TYR A 74 -0.79 7.70 -8.90
N THR A 75 0.31 7.56 -9.63
CA THR A 75 1.31 6.54 -9.35
C THR A 75 2.29 7.04 -8.31
N GLY A 76 2.64 6.17 -7.37
CA GLY A 76 3.51 6.45 -6.24
C GLY A 76 4.93 5.95 -6.47
N SER A 77 5.86 6.55 -5.73
CA SER A 77 7.25 6.15 -5.59
C SER A 77 7.55 5.81 -4.12
N GLY A 78 8.82 5.58 -3.77
CA GLY A 78 9.22 5.16 -2.42
C GLY A 78 8.87 3.70 -2.11
N LEU A 79 8.94 2.87 -3.14
CA LEU A 79 8.73 1.43 -3.07
C LEU A 79 9.89 0.78 -2.32
N GLY A 80 9.59 -0.17 -1.44
CA GLY A 80 10.59 -0.82 -0.60
C GLY A 80 10.70 -2.32 -0.84
N THR A 81 11.79 -2.87 -0.32
CA THR A 81 11.98 -4.30 -0.10
C THR A 81 12.01 -4.55 1.40
N GLY A 82 11.42 -5.66 1.83
CA GLY A 82 11.31 -6.01 3.23
C GLY A 82 11.03 -7.49 3.38
N THR A 83 11.10 -7.97 4.60
CA THR A 83 10.84 -9.37 4.93
C THR A 83 9.64 -9.47 5.84
N GLY A 84 8.85 -10.53 5.68
CA GLY A 84 7.77 -10.87 6.57
C GLY A 84 7.75 -12.36 6.87
N THR A 85 6.98 -12.73 7.87
CA THR A 85 6.82 -14.11 8.29
C THR A 85 5.37 -14.53 8.07
N PHE A 86 5.17 -15.66 7.41
CA PHE A 86 3.84 -16.24 7.27
C PHE A 86 3.23 -16.58 8.62
N GLY A 87 1.89 -16.59 8.69
CA GLY A 87 1.18 -16.75 9.95
C GLY A 87 1.06 -15.44 10.73
N GLN A 88 1.55 -14.32 10.18
CA GLN A 88 1.49 -12.99 10.80
C GLN A 88 0.95 -11.94 9.84
N LEU A 89 0.57 -10.80 10.40
CA LEU A 89 0.30 -9.57 9.67
C LEU A 89 1.61 -8.77 9.57
N GLY A 90 2.16 -8.67 8.37
CA GLY A 90 3.43 -7.96 8.12
C GLY A 90 3.21 -6.54 7.59
N ALA A 91 4.14 -5.63 7.85
CA ALA A 91 4.14 -4.30 7.24
C ALA A 91 4.67 -4.35 5.82
N LEU A 92 4.02 -3.63 4.89
CA LEU A 92 4.61 -3.42 3.58
C LEU A 92 5.76 -2.42 3.70
N PRO A 93 6.94 -2.75 3.15
CA PRO A 93 8.09 -1.87 3.17
C PRO A 93 7.86 -0.69 2.20
N GLY A 94 8.13 0.52 2.67
CA GLY A 94 8.13 1.72 1.83
C GLY A 94 7.54 2.94 2.50
N SER A 95 7.72 4.08 1.84
CA SER A 95 7.08 5.35 2.16
C SER A 95 6.44 5.86 0.88
N PHE A 96 5.13 5.64 0.75
CA PHE A 96 4.45 5.82 -0.54
C PHE A 96 4.26 7.31 -0.83
N LEU A 97 5.08 7.84 -1.74
CA LEU A 97 5.10 9.24 -2.15
C LEU A 97 4.38 9.41 -3.48
N PHE A 98 3.34 10.24 -3.51
CA PHE A 98 2.58 10.61 -4.70
C PHE A 98 2.81 12.08 -5.02
N THR A 99 3.40 12.37 -6.18
CA THR A 99 3.73 13.74 -6.60
C THR A 99 2.73 14.27 -7.63
N ASN A 100 2.71 15.59 -7.81
CA ASN A 100 1.85 16.28 -8.78
C ASN A 100 0.34 16.04 -8.53
N VAL A 101 -0.03 15.74 -7.28
CA VAL A 101 -1.41 15.58 -6.84
C VAL A 101 -2.10 16.95 -6.87
N SER A 102 -3.30 17.03 -7.43
CA SER A 102 -3.99 18.30 -7.58
C SER A 102 -4.73 18.67 -6.30
N PHE A 103 -4.39 19.81 -5.71
CA PHE A 103 -5.03 20.34 -4.51
C PHE A 103 -5.64 21.72 -4.81
N PRO A 104 -6.98 21.85 -4.79
CA PRO A 104 -7.63 23.15 -4.94
C PRO A 104 -7.33 24.04 -3.72
N ASN A 105 -7.42 25.36 -3.95
CA ASN A 105 -7.40 26.34 -2.87
C ASN A 105 -8.60 26.13 -1.95
N GLY A 106 -8.38 26.33 -0.65
CA GLY A 106 -9.42 26.22 0.36
C GLY A 106 -8.91 25.70 1.69
N THR A 107 -9.82 25.67 2.65
CA THR A 107 -9.60 25.11 3.98
C THR A 107 -10.02 23.65 3.97
N TYR A 108 -9.14 22.80 4.50
CA TYR A 108 -9.38 21.37 4.71
C TYR A 108 -9.71 21.20 6.18
N LEU A 109 -10.92 20.71 6.45
CA LEU A 109 -11.46 20.51 7.79
C LEU A 109 -11.83 19.04 7.98
N ALA A 110 -11.88 18.58 9.23
CA ALA A 110 -12.18 17.18 9.53
C ALA A 110 -13.49 16.67 8.90
N ASN A 111 -14.48 17.55 8.72
CA ASN A 111 -15.80 17.23 8.16
C ASN A 111 -16.00 17.69 6.70
N SER A 112 -15.04 18.42 6.11
CA SER A 112 -15.17 18.97 4.76
C SER A 112 -13.82 19.09 4.09
N ASN A 113 -13.63 18.32 3.01
CA ASN A 113 -12.39 18.27 2.26
C ASN A 113 -12.70 18.44 0.77
N PRO A 114 -12.17 19.48 0.10
CA PRO A 114 -12.31 19.64 -1.34
C PRO A 114 -11.79 18.43 -2.13
N VAL A 115 -10.67 17.86 -1.68
CA VAL A 115 -10.12 16.61 -2.21
C VAL A 115 -9.49 15.81 -1.07
N ARG A 116 -9.61 14.48 -1.11
CA ARG A 116 -8.99 13.57 -0.13
C ARG A 116 -8.65 12.21 -0.73
N PRO A 117 -7.68 11.48 -0.18
CA PRO A 117 -7.44 10.07 -0.50
C PRO A 117 -8.66 9.17 -0.24
N THR A 118 -8.99 8.29 -1.18
CA THR A 118 -10.12 7.34 -1.05
C THR A 118 -9.76 5.90 -1.31
N LYS A 119 -8.71 5.62 -2.09
CA LYS A 119 -8.26 4.26 -2.36
C LYS A 119 -6.75 4.23 -2.60
N ILE A 120 -6.09 3.18 -2.13
CA ILE A 120 -4.71 2.89 -2.52
C ILE A 120 -4.61 1.42 -2.95
N THR A 121 -3.90 1.18 -4.05
CA THR A 121 -3.63 -0.15 -4.58
C THR A 121 -2.13 -0.32 -4.68
N ILE A 122 -1.58 -1.37 -4.09
CA ILE A 122 -0.15 -1.66 -4.08
C ILE A 122 0.07 -3.02 -4.73
N THR A 123 0.95 -3.06 -5.73
CA THR A 123 1.43 -4.33 -6.28
C THR A 123 2.74 -4.70 -5.60
N VAL A 124 2.78 -5.92 -5.08
CA VAL A 124 3.93 -6.47 -4.36
C VAL A 124 4.28 -7.85 -4.92
N ASN A 125 5.55 -8.06 -5.18
CA ASN A 125 6.11 -9.37 -5.49
C ASN A 125 6.54 -10.02 -4.19
N VAL A 126 5.87 -11.11 -3.81
CA VAL A 126 6.23 -11.91 -2.64
C VAL A 126 7.14 -13.04 -3.11
N VAL A 127 8.42 -12.99 -2.72
CA VAL A 127 9.41 -14.02 -3.02
C VAL A 127 9.44 -15.03 -1.88
N LEU A 128 9.24 -16.29 -2.23
CA LEU A 128 9.01 -17.42 -1.36
C LEU A 128 10.00 -18.53 -1.67
N ILE A 129 10.39 -19.32 -0.65
CA ILE A 129 11.19 -20.52 -0.85
C ILE A 129 10.29 -21.73 -0.62
N GLY A 130 9.98 -22.47 -1.69
CA GLY A 130 9.15 -23.68 -1.63
C GLY A 130 9.90 -24.88 -1.06
N LEU A 131 9.24 -25.67 -0.22
CA LEU A 131 9.79 -26.93 0.33
C LEU A 131 9.25 -28.14 -0.44
N PRO A 132 10.01 -29.26 -0.55
CA PRO A 132 11.37 -29.50 -0.02
C PRO A 132 12.50 -29.11 -0.99
N SER A 133 12.17 -28.68 -2.21
CA SER A 133 13.15 -28.44 -3.29
C SER A 133 13.91 -27.10 -3.17
N LEU A 134 13.57 -26.27 -2.19
CA LEU A 134 14.16 -24.94 -1.93
C LEU A 134 14.15 -24.02 -3.17
N ILE A 135 13.13 -24.16 -4.01
CA ILE A 135 12.99 -23.35 -5.22
C ILE A 135 12.41 -21.98 -4.83
N SER A 136 13.06 -20.91 -5.29
CA SER A 136 12.56 -19.55 -5.14
C SER A 136 11.42 -19.28 -6.12
N ILE A 137 10.30 -18.77 -5.62
CA ILE A 137 9.08 -18.51 -6.38
C ILE A 137 8.66 -17.06 -6.13
N THR A 138 8.41 -16.31 -7.20
CA THR A 138 7.93 -14.93 -7.12
C THR A 138 6.45 -14.89 -7.40
N CYS A 139 5.68 -14.43 -6.41
CA CYS A 139 4.23 -14.35 -6.47
C CYS A 139 3.79 -12.89 -6.52
N PRO A 140 3.35 -12.37 -7.68
CA PRO A 140 2.78 -11.04 -7.76
C PRO A 140 1.44 -11.03 -7.03
N GLN A 141 1.24 -10.05 -6.17
CA GLN A 141 0.02 -9.82 -5.41
C GLN A 141 -0.40 -8.36 -5.59
N THR A 142 -1.69 -8.14 -5.80
CA THR A 142 -2.26 -6.79 -5.86
C THR A 142 -3.15 -6.61 -4.64
N LEU A 143 -2.76 -5.71 -3.76
CA LEU A 143 -3.42 -5.44 -2.50
C LEU A 143 -4.09 -4.08 -2.59
N THR A 144 -5.37 -4.00 -2.24
CA THR A 144 -6.13 -2.74 -2.31
C THR A 144 -6.74 -2.41 -0.96
N TRP A 145 -6.73 -1.13 -0.62
CA TRP A 145 -7.38 -0.60 0.57
C TRP A 145 -8.30 0.55 0.19
N ASN A 146 -9.50 0.55 0.77
CA ASN A 146 -10.36 1.71 0.82
C ASN A 146 -9.90 2.60 1.98
N LEU A 147 -9.85 3.90 1.73
CA LEU A 147 -9.39 4.90 2.68
C LEU A 147 -10.57 5.76 3.12
N ASN A 148 -10.80 5.84 4.42
CA ASN A 148 -11.70 6.82 5.01
C ASN A 148 -10.87 7.87 5.73
N THR A 149 -10.44 8.89 4.99
CA THR A 149 -9.54 9.94 5.50
C THR A 149 -10.22 11.29 5.59
N PHE A 150 -9.75 12.12 6.50
CA PHE A 150 -10.09 13.53 6.59
C PHE A 150 -8.80 14.35 6.69
N GLY A 151 -8.78 15.50 6.03
CA GLY A 151 -7.63 16.41 6.00
C GLY A 151 -7.85 17.61 6.91
N ILE A 152 -6.76 18.09 7.51
CA ILE A 152 -6.68 19.35 8.25
C ILE A 152 -5.55 20.18 7.65
N GLY A 153 -5.86 21.40 7.22
CA GLY A 153 -4.88 22.31 6.64
C GLY A 153 -5.51 23.38 5.76
N THR A 154 -4.67 24.12 5.06
CA THR A 154 -5.10 25.21 4.18
C THR A 154 -4.22 25.26 2.95
N VAL A 155 -4.82 25.53 1.80
CA VAL A 155 -4.12 25.88 0.56
C VAL A 155 -4.58 27.27 0.14
N ILE A 156 -3.68 28.25 0.17
CA ILE A 156 -3.94 29.65 -0.12
C ILE A 156 -2.99 30.08 -1.24
N PHE A 157 -3.54 30.68 -2.30
CA PHE A 157 -2.79 31.06 -3.51
C PHE A 157 -1.92 29.92 -4.08
N GLY A 158 -2.44 28.70 -4.02
CA GLY A 158 -1.80 27.49 -4.54
C GLY A 158 -0.71 26.92 -3.64
N ALA A 159 -0.47 27.48 -2.45
CA ALA A 159 0.54 27.00 -1.52
C ALA A 159 -0.06 26.59 -0.17
N GLY A 160 0.48 25.56 0.46
CA GLY A 160 0.06 25.17 1.80
C GLY A 160 0.40 23.73 2.18
N THR A 161 -0.15 23.29 3.30
CA THR A 161 0.05 21.94 3.82
C THR A 161 -1.27 21.34 4.29
N ILE A 162 -1.44 20.04 4.06
CA ILE A 162 -2.63 19.30 4.49
C ILE A 162 -2.16 18.02 5.18
N ASN A 163 -2.64 17.77 6.40
CA ASN A 163 -2.42 16.52 7.11
C ASN A 163 -3.69 15.69 7.05
N TYR A 164 -3.61 14.50 6.46
CA TYR A 164 -4.70 13.55 6.43
C TYR A 164 -4.53 12.50 7.51
N SER A 165 -5.62 12.19 8.18
CA SER A 165 -5.71 11.07 9.13
C SER A 165 -6.99 10.28 8.88
N GLY A 166 -6.98 8.99 9.20
CA GLY A 166 -8.15 8.15 9.01
C GLY A 166 -7.89 6.66 9.20
N SER A 167 -8.72 5.85 8.57
CA SER A 167 -8.60 4.40 8.57
C SER A 167 -8.44 3.85 7.15
N ALA A 168 -7.83 2.67 7.06
CA ALA A 168 -7.85 1.83 5.88
C ALA A 168 -8.72 0.59 6.16
N THR A 169 -9.40 0.10 5.15
CA THR A 169 -10.03 -1.22 5.16
C THR A 169 -9.61 -2.00 3.92
N PRO A 170 -9.33 -3.31 4.02
CA PRO A 170 -9.07 -4.14 2.84
C PRO A 170 -10.23 -4.03 1.85
N ALA A 171 -9.92 -3.81 0.58
CA ALA A 171 -10.87 -3.93 -0.51
C ALA A 171 -10.76 -5.35 -1.12
N PRO A 172 -11.88 -5.94 -1.55
CA PRO A 172 -11.88 -7.21 -2.27
C PRO A 172 -11.15 -7.13 -3.61
#